data_AF-A0A7S4P7H5-F1
#
_entry.id   AF-A0A7S4P7H5-F1
#
_cell.length_a   1.000
_cell.length_b   1.000
_cell.length_c   1.000
_cell.angle_alpha   90.00
_cell.angle_beta   90.00
_cell.angle_gamma   90.00
#
_symmetry.space_group_name_H-M   'P 1'
#
loop_
_entity.id
_entity.type
_entity.pdbx_description
1 polymer ?
#
loop_
_entity_poly.entity_id
_entity_poly.type
_entity_poly.pdbx_seq_one_letter_code
_entity_poly.pdbx_strand_id
1 'polypeptide(L)'
;EDENAMEGDSEVFGFGEEVCLTTEQRWKKAASGLSTFAQLAFSVRTLHSHIRWDLLTRKETKQTLLADPSGSYYQDKIMRKKTDENGGIQYLVKWRNGTGELASTMLSWVPQGEVALQVVQNFETRVAGRRSSVNGVTCHQCHIKRDYGVVNYCGYCVLKFCDRCLVRKYGTPMYDAVKKAAANKEKWKCPKCLSICVCSQCSHKRREKGR
;
A
#
# COMPACT_ATOMS: atom_id res chain seq x y z
N GLU A 1 68.24 -58.66 -21.47
CA GLU A 1 67.61 -59.86 -20.93
C GLU A 1 66.41 -59.38 -20.13
N ASP A 2 65.39 -58.89 -20.84
CA ASP A 2 64.24 -59.69 -21.31
C ASP A 2 63.15 -59.56 -20.21
N GLU A 3 61.88 -59.27 -20.44
CA GLU A 3 61.04 -59.28 -21.63
C GLU A 3 59.73 -58.52 -21.30
N ASN A 4 59.01 -58.18 -22.37
CA ASN A 4 57.70 -57.54 -22.47
C ASN A 4 56.55 -58.15 -21.63
N ALA A 5 55.54 -57.32 -21.34
CA ALA A 5 54.12 -57.48 -21.76
C ALA A 5 53.24 -56.42 -21.02
N MET A 6 52.66 -55.45 -21.73
CA MET A 6 51.25 -55.43 -22.23
C MET A 6 50.20 -55.51 -21.12
N GLU A 7 49.07 -54.81 -21.13
CA GLU A 7 48.46 -53.67 -21.85
C GLU A 7 47.16 -53.44 -21.05
N GLY A 8 46.64 -52.22 -20.96
CA GLY A 8 45.41 -51.98 -20.19
C GLY A 8 44.94 -50.54 -20.27
N ASP A 9 44.33 -50.21 -21.40
CA ASP A 9 43.69 -48.94 -21.70
C ASP A 9 42.57 -48.59 -20.71
N SER A 10 42.57 -47.35 -20.21
CA SER A 10 41.37 -46.69 -19.71
C SER A 10 41.31 -45.28 -20.26
N GLU A 11 40.44 -45.11 -21.26
CA GLU A 11 40.03 -43.82 -21.81
C GLU A 11 39.39 -42.98 -20.70
N VAL A 12 40.05 -41.88 -20.32
CA VAL A 12 39.46 -40.85 -19.47
C VAL A 12 38.62 -39.95 -20.37
N PHE A 13 37.30 -40.19 -20.40
CA PHE A 13 36.33 -39.23 -20.91
C PHE A 13 36.38 -37.96 -20.06
N GLY A 14 36.82 -36.85 -20.66
CA GLY A 14 36.75 -35.53 -20.06
C GLY A 14 35.29 -35.13 -19.83
N PHE A 15 34.88 -35.08 -18.57
CA PHE A 15 33.66 -34.38 -18.17
C PHE A 15 33.85 -32.88 -18.39
N GLY A 16 33.22 -32.35 -19.43
CA GLY A 16 33.04 -30.92 -19.60
C GLY A 16 32.24 -30.37 -18.42
N GLU A 17 32.72 -29.29 -17.82
CA GLU A 17 32.02 -28.53 -16.79
C GLU A 17 30.68 -28.01 -17.34
N GLU A 18 29.57 -28.65 -16.99
CA GLU A 18 28.25 -28.01 -17.06
C GLU A 18 28.15 -26.98 -15.94
N VAL A 19 28.51 -25.74 -16.29
CA VAL A 19 28.23 -24.57 -15.46
C VAL A 19 26.72 -24.43 -15.32
N CYS A 20 26.18 -24.74 -14.13
CA CYS A 20 24.81 -24.46 -13.74
C CYS A 20 24.55 -22.95 -13.79
N LEU A 21 24.09 -22.46 -14.94
CA LEU A 21 23.66 -21.08 -15.11
C LEU A 21 22.45 -20.81 -14.20
N THR A 22 22.55 -19.73 -13.43
CA THR A 22 21.42 -19.21 -12.65
C THR A 22 20.23 -18.92 -13.56
N THR A 23 19.01 -18.94 -13.02
CA THR A 23 17.79 -18.63 -13.80
C THR A 23 17.95 -17.32 -14.57
N GLU A 24 18.52 -16.28 -13.95
CA GLU A 24 18.84 -15.00 -14.57
C GLU A 24 19.72 -15.11 -15.83
N GLN A 25 20.73 -15.99 -15.81
CA GLN A 25 21.65 -16.20 -16.94
C GLN A 25 21.00 -16.99 -18.07
N ARG A 26 20.05 -17.91 -17.79
CA ARG A 26 19.23 -18.57 -18.82
C ARG A 26 18.32 -17.57 -19.55
N TRP A 27 17.75 -16.57 -18.85
CA TRP A 27 16.88 -15.56 -19.46
C TRP A 27 17.63 -14.64 -20.42
N LYS A 28 18.86 -14.23 -20.07
CA LYS A 28 19.69 -13.36 -20.94
C LYS A 28 20.08 -14.04 -22.24
N LYS A 29 20.34 -15.36 -22.21
CA LYS A 29 20.67 -16.17 -23.40
C LYS A 29 19.45 -16.43 -24.31
N ALA A 30 18.24 -16.48 -23.75
CA ALA A 30 17.00 -16.62 -24.51
C ALA A 30 16.55 -15.29 -25.16
N ALA A 31 16.88 -14.15 -24.56
CA ALA A 31 16.48 -12.83 -25.06
C ALA A 31 17.37 -12.30 -26.20
N SER A 32 18.60 -12.81 -26.36
CA SER A 32 19.58 -12.30 -27.34
C SER A 32 19.25 -12.62 -28.81
N GLY A 33 18.26 -13.48 -29.08
CA GLY A 33 17.80 -13.82 -30.43
C GLY A 33 16.52 -13.11 -30.87
N LEU A 34 15.95 -12.25 -30.04
CA LEU A 34 14.66 -11.59 -30.29
C LEU A 34 14.86 -10.14 -30.73
N SER A 35 14.03 -9.67 -31.67
CA SER A 35 14.02 -8.25 -32.04
C SER A 35 13.71 -7.37 -30.84
N THR A 36 14.15 -6.10 -30.88
CA THR A 36 13.93 -5.11 -29.80
C THR A 36 12.46 -4.97 -29.40
N PHE A 37 11.53 -5.13 -30.35
CA PHE A 37 10.08 -5.14 -30.07
C PHE A 37 9.64 -6.37 -29.25
N ALA A 38 10.19 -7.55 -29.55
CA ALA A 38 9.87 -8.78 -28.83
C ALA A 38 10.47 -8.81 -27.42
N GLN A 39 11.65 -8.22 -27.20
CA GLN A 39 12.26 -8.06 -25.88
C GLN A 39 11.43 -7.15 -24.95
N LEU A 40 10.88 -6.05 -25.48
CA LEU A 40 9.97 -5.16 -24.74
C LEU A 40 8.64 -5.84 -24.40
N ALA A 41 8.05 -6.56 -25.36
CA ALA A 41 6.78 -7.28 -25.13
C ALA A 41 6.91 -8.39 -24.08
N PHE A 42 8.05 -9.10 -24.04
CA PHE A 42 8.33 -10.12 -23.04
C PHE A 42 8.49 -9.53 -21.62
N SER A 43 9.19 -8.39 -21.51
CA SER A 43 9.39 -7.67 -20.24
C SER A 43 8.09 -7.11 -19.66
N VAL A 44 7.17 -6.63 -20.52
CA VAL A 44 5.85 -6.13 -20.08
C VAL A 44 4.98 -7.28 -19.55
N ARG A 45 5.02 -8.46 -20.18
CA ARG A 45 4.24 -9.64 -19.70
C ARG A 45 4.72 -10.13 -18.34
N THR A 46 6.02 -10.14 -18.08
CA THR A 46 6.61 -10.53 -16.79
C THR A 46 6.35 -9.50 -15.69
N LEU A 47 6.39 -8.20 -16.00
CA LEU A 47 5.99 -7.16 -15.04
C LEU A 47 4.49 -7.27 -14.68
N HIS A 48 3.64 -7.56 -15.66
CA HIS A 48 2.19 -7.66 -15.41
C HIS A 48 1.83 -8.90 -14.59
N SER A 49 2.55 -10.02 -14.75
CA SER A 49 2.36 -11.21 -13.90
C SER A 49 2.85 -10.98 -12.47
N HIS A 50 3.98 -10.29 -12.27
CA HIS A 50 4.46 -9.92 -10.93
C HIS A 50 3.50 -8.95 -10.21
N ILE A 51 3.01 -7.90 -10.90
CA ILE A 51 2.01 -6.99 -10.33
C ILE A 51 0.72 -7.73 -9.95
N ARG A 52 0.31 -8.72 -10.76
CA ARG A 52 -0.88 -9.54 -10.49
C ARG A 52 -0.67 -10.47 -9.29
N TRP A 53 0.49 -11.09 -9.15
CA TRP A 53 0.83 -11.91 -7.97
C TRP A 53 0.92 -11.06 -6.71
N ASP A 54 1.57 -9.89 -6.74
CA ASP A 54 1.62 -8.97 -5.60
C ASP A 54 0.23 -8.44 -5.19
N LEU A 55 -0.69 -8.26 -6.14
CA LEU A 55 -2.07 -7.86 -5.83
C LEU A 55 -2.90 -9.00 -5.24
N LEU A 56 -2.60 -10.25 -5.60
CA LEU A 56 -3.29 -11.43 -5.07
C LEU A 56 -2.78 -11.76 -3.66
N THR A 57 -1.46 -11.77 -3.45
CA THR A 57 -0.88 -11.99 -2.12
C THR A 57 -1.30 -10.90 -1.15
N ARG A 58 -1.35 -9.62 -1.55
CA ARG A 58 -1.82 -8.52 -0.69
C ARG A 58 -3.31 -8.59 -0.34
N LYS A 59 -4.12 -9.28 -1.14
CA LYS A 59 -5.53 -9.58 -0.84
C LYS A 59 -5.64 -10.76 0.12
N GLU A 60 -4.84 -11.80 -0.09
CA GLU A 60 -4.81 -13.00 0.74
C GLU A 60 -4.22 -12.73 2.14
N THR A 61 -3.18 -11.90 2.27
CA THR A 61 -2.63 -11.56 3.61
C THR A 61 -3.60 -10.72 4.47
N LYS A 62 -4.60 -10.09 3.84
CA LYS A 62 -5.68 -9.41 4.57
C LYS A 62 -6.74 -10.39 5.09
N GLN A 63 -6.80 -11.59 4.54
CA GLN A 63 -7.89 -12.55 4.73
C GLN A 63 -7.63 -13.53 5.89
N THR A 64 -6.37 -13.70 6.32
CA THR A 64 -5.97 -14.76 7.26
C THR A 64 -5.86 -14.36 8.74
N LEU A 65 -6.35 -13.19 9.16
CA LEU A 65 -6.22 -12.76 10.55
C LEU A 65 -7.49 -13.01 11.35
N LEU A 66 -7.47 -14.17 12.03
CA LEU A 66 -8.39 -14.63 13.09
C LEU A 66 -9.85 -14.73 12.63
N ALA A 67 -10.11 -15.81 11.90
CA ALA A 67 -11.46 -16.31 11.74
C ALA A 67 -12.01 -16.75 13.11
N ASP A 68 -13.33 -16.55 13.32
CA ASP A 68 -14.07 -17.24 14.37
C ASP A 68 -13.86 -18.78 14.24
N PRO A 69 -13.95 -19.57 15.32
CA PRO A 69 -13.91 -21.04 15.26
C PRO A 69 -14.79 -21.70 14.17
N SER A 70 -15.80 -21.01 13.62
CA SER A 70 -16.62 -21.44 12.47
C SER A 70 -15.98 -21.20 11.09
N GLY A 71 -14.88 -20.45 10.99
CA GLY A 71 -14.19 -20.13 9.73
C GLY A 71 -14.92 -19.14 8.81
N SER A 72 -16.11 -18.64 9.19
CA SER A 72 -17.01 -17.95 8.26
C SER A 72 -16.96 -16.42 8.32
N TYR A 73 -16.43 -15.83 9.39
CA TYR A 73 -16.36 -14.37 9.59
C TYR A 73 -14.96 -13.88 9.94
N TYR A 74 -14.60 -12.69 9.46
CA TYR A 74 -13.36 -12.00 9.80
C TYR A 74 -13.61 -10.54 10.24
N GLN A 75 -12.64 -10.01 10.98
CA GLN A 75 -12.68 -8.66 11.54
C GLN A 75 -12.39 -7.62 10.45
N ASP A 76 -13.40 -6.87 10.01
CA ASP A 76 -13.25 -5.84 8.96
C ASP A 76 -12.65 -4.56 9.54
N LYS A 77 -13.31 -4.00 10.56
CA LYS A 77 -13.00 -2.65 11.02
C LYS A 77 -13.54 -2.36 12.41
N ILE A 78 -12.70 -1.74 13.25
CA ILE A 78 -13.16 -1.18 14.52
C ILE A 78 -13.90 0.15 14.29
N MET A 79 -15.05 0.29 14.92
CA MET A 79 -15.93 1.46 14.84
C MET A 79 -15.75 2.40 16.01
N ARG A 80 -15.62 1.85 17.23
CA ARG A 80 -15.49 2.59 18.49
C ARG A 80 -14.54 1.89 19.46
N LYS A 81 -14.07 2.65 20.44
CA LYS A 81 -13.28 2.19 21.58
C LYS A 81 -13.98 2.68 22.84
N LYS A 82 -14.02 1.85 23.88
CA LYS A 82 -14.42 2.25 25.23
C LYS A 82 -13.43 1.66 26.24
N THR A 83 -13.45 2.23 27.43
CA THR A 83 -12.73 1.71 28.59
C THR A 83 -13.78 1.26 29.58
N ASP A 84 -13.69 0.02 30.04
CA ASP A 84 -14.57 -0.53 31.07
C ASP A 84 -14.18 0.00 32.46
N GLU A 85 -15.03 -0.23 33.46
CA GLU A 85 -14.81 0.20 34.85
C GLU A 85 -13.50 -0.34 35.45
N ASN A 86 -13.09 -1.55 35.02
CA ASN A 86 -11.85 -2.19 35.45
C ASN A 86 -10.60 -1.68 34.68
N GLY A 87 -10.74 -0.63 33.86
CA GLY A 87 -9.66 -0.13 33.00
C GLY A 87 -9.38 -0.97 31.75
N GLY A 88 -10.14 -2.04 31.53
CA GLY A 88 -10.06 -2.89 30.34
C GLY A 88 -10.46 -2.13 29.08
N ILE A 89 -9.76 -2.37 27.97
CA ILE A 89 -10.08 -1.75 26.68
C ILE A 89 -10.92 -2.71 25.84
N GLN A 90 -12.07 -2.22 25.37
CA GLN A 90 -12.91 -2.94 24.41
C GLN A 90 -13.08 -2.14 23.11
N TYR A 91 -13.16 -2.86 22.00
CA TYR A 91 -13.37 -2.30 20.68
C TYR A 91 -14.69 -2.80 20.09
N LEU A 92 -15.47 -1.90 19.51
CA LEU A 92 -16.66 -2.25 18.75
C LEU A 92 -16.23 -2.66 17.34
N VAL A 93 -16.21 -3.96 17.06
CA VAL A 93 -15.74 -4.53 15.79
C VAL A 93 -16.90 -4.69 14.83
N LYS A 94 -16.69 -4.29 13.58
CA LYS A 94 -17.54 -4.63 12.44
C LYS A 94 -17.00 -5.88 11.76
N TRP A 95 -17.87 -6.87 11.57
CA TRP A 95 -17.53 -8.15 10.97
C TRP A 95 -17.92 -8.22 9.49
N ARG A 96 -17.23 -9.07 8.74
CA ARG A 96 -17.57 -9.48 7.36
C ARG A 96 -17.63 -10.99 7.28
N ASN A 97 -18.48 -11.51 6.40
CA ASN A 97 -18.50 -12.93 6.07
C ASN A 97 -17.45 -13.28 5.01
N GLY A 98 -17.18 -14.57 4.83
CA GLY A 98 -16.21 -15.09 3.84
C GLY A 98 -16.52 -14.72 2.39
N THR A 99 -17.77 -14.39 2.04
CA THR A 99 -18.15 -13.89 0.71
C THR A 99 -17.84 -12.40 0.50
N GLY A 100 -17.34 -11.71 1.54
CA GLY A 100 -16.98 -10.29 1.50
C GLY A 100 -18.17 -9.34 1.66
N GLU A 101 -19.39 -9.89 1.78
CA GLU A 101 -20.57 -9.12 2.12
C GLU A 101 -20.46 -8.57 3.54
N LEU A 102 -20.98 -7.35 3.68
CA LEU A 102 -21.12 -6.77 5.00
C LEU A 102 -22.25 -7.50 5.70
N ALA A 103 -21.91 -8.24 6.76
CA ALA A 103 -22.85 -8.47 7.84
C ALA A 103 -23.06 -7.11 8.55
N SER A 104 -23.66 -6.13 7.87
CA SER A 104 -23.73 -4.73 8.31
C SER A 104 -24.42 -4.55 9.67
N THR A 105 -25.13 -5.57 10.13
CA THR A 105 -25.77 -5.67 11.45
C THR A 105 -24.89 -6.33 12.52
N MET A 106 -23.81 -7.02 12.16
CA MET A 106 -22.95 -7.73 13.12
C MET A 106 -21.87 -6.78 13.64
N LEU A 107 -22.21 -6.11 14.74
CA LEU A 107 -21.33 -5.25 15.53
C LEU A 107 -21.26 -5.84 16.94
N SER A 108 -20.06 -6.13 17.42
CA SER A 108 -19.88 -6.63 18.79
C SER A 108 -18.72 -5.93 19.49
N TRP A 109 -18.83 -5.77 20.81
CA TRP A 109 -17.73 -5.32 21.65
C TRP A 109 -16.82 -6.50 21.94
N VAL A 110 -15.54 -6.37 21.60
CA VAL A 110 -14.53 -7.41 21.73
C VAL A 110 -13.39 -6.86 22.60
N PRO A 111 -12.92 -7.61 23.62
CA PRO A 111 -11.75 -7.25 24.41
C PRO A 111 -10.51 -7.07 23.52
N GLN A 112 -9.63 -6.14 23.87
CA GLN A 112 -8.43 -5.84 23.06
C GLN A 112 -7.58 -7.09 22.72
N GLY A 113 -7.48 -8.07 23.63
CA GLY A 113 -6.68 -9.28 23.41
C GLY A 113 -7.20 -10.19 22.30
N GLU A 114 -8.49 -10.10 21.95
CA GLU A 114 -9.15 -10.94 20.94
C GLU A 114 -9.29 -10.25 19.57
N VAL A 115 -8.93 -8.96 19.50
CA VAL A 115 -8.95 -8.21 18.25
C VAL A 115 -7.59 -8.31 17.57
N ALA A 116 -7.59 -8.64 16.28
CA ALA A 116 -6.38 -8.74 15.49
C ALA A 116 -5.56 -7.44 15.59
N LEU A 117 -4.28 -7.57 15.95
CA LEU A 117 -3.38 -6.44 16.22
C LEU A 117 -3.35 -5.44 15.06
N GLN A 118 -3.35 -5.91 13.81
CA GLN A 118 -3.37 -5.04 12.64
C GLN A 118 -4.65 -4.18 12.57
N VAL A 119 -5.81 -4.74 12.94
CA VAL A 119 -7.08 -4.02 12.94
C VAL A 119 -7.08 -2.95 14.04
N VAL A 120 -6.54 -3.28 15.22
CA VAL A 120 -6.33 -2.33 16.33
C VAL A 120 -5.39 -1.20 15.90
N GLN A 121 -4.22 -1.51 15.35
CA GLN A 121 -3.25 -0.53 14.86
C GLN A 121 -3.85 0.41 13.81
N ASN A 122 -4.62 -0.12 12.87
CA ASN A 122 -5.32 0.66 11.84
C ASN A 122 -6.35 1.61 12.46
N PHE A 123 -7.07 1.17 13.50
CA PHE A 123 -8.01 2.01 14.23
C PHE A 123 -7.30 3.12 15.00
N GLU A 124 -6.31 2.78 15.81
CA GLU A 124 -5.56 3.74 16.63
C GLU A 124 -4.87 4.78 15.75
N THR A 125 -4.24 4.37 14.64
CA THR A 125 -3.65 5.32 13.66
C THR A 125 -4.69 6.25 13.04
N ARG A 126 -5.89 5.72 12.75
CA ARG A 126 -6.99 6.53 12.21
C ARG A 126 -7.49 7.53 13.24
N VAL A 127 -7.71 7.12 14.49
CA VAL A 127 -8.19 7.94 15.60
C VAL A 127 -7.16 8.97 16.04
N ALA A 128 -5.89 8.57 16.21
CA ALA A 128 -4.79 9.46 16.56
C ALA A 128 -4.70 10.61 15.57
N GLY A 129 -4.73 10.32 14.26
CA GLY A 129 -4.77 11.40 13.28
C GLY A 129 -6.16 11.96 13.00
N ARG A 130 -7.17 11.75 13.85
CA ARG A 130 -8.36 12.60 13.94
C ARG A 130 -8.30 13.58 15.12
N ARG A 131 -7.29 13.47 15.98
CA ARG A 131 -7.08 14.45 17.06
C ARG A 131 -6.90 15.83 16.45
N SER A 132 -7.67 16.76 16.99
CA SER A 132 -7.58 18.17 16.65
C SER A 132 -6.49 18.78 17.53
N SER A 133 -5.56 19.51 16.93
CA SER A 133 -4.63 20.34 17.69
C SER A 133 -5.37 21.55 18.27
N VAL A 134 -5.07 21.93 19.52
CA VAL A 134 -5.71 23.06 20.21
C VAL A 134 -5.40 24.37 19.50
N ASN A 135 -4.11 24.59 19.24
CA ASN A 135 -3.60 25.78 18.55
C ASN A 135 -3.39 25.53 17.06
N GLY A 136 -3.95 24.46 16.51
CA GLY A 136 -3.71 24.08 15.12
C GLY A 136 -4.48 24.91 14.11
N VAL A 137 -4.12 24.69 12.85
CA VAL A 137 -4.77 25.27 11.68
C VAL A 137 -5.69 24.26 11.01
N THR A 138 -6.87 24.71 10.61
CA THR A 138 -7.89 23.87 9.99
C THR A 138 -7.49 23.44 8.59
N CYS A 139 -7.49 22.12 8.36
CA CYS A 139 -7.31 21.54 7.02
C CYS A 139 -8.58 21.72 6.18
N HIS A 140 -8.44 22.22 4.95
CA HIS A 140 -9.57 22.43 4.04
C HIS A 140 -10.35 21.15 3.69
N GLN A 141 -9.70 19.99 3.67
CA GLN A 141 -10.35 18.75 3.20
C GLN A 141 -11.04 17.95 4.31
N CYS A 142 -10.51 17.98 5.54
CA CYS A 142 -11.09 17.22 6.66
C CYS A 142 -11.67 18.10 7.76
N HIS A 143 -11.47 19.42 7.69
CA HIS A 143 -11.91 20.43 8.67
C HIS A 143 -11.40 20.17 10.11
N ILE A 144 -10.37 19.35 10.28
CA ILE A 144 -9.70 19.11 11.58
C ILE A 144 -8.52 20.07 11.72
N LYS A 145 -8.34 20.68 12.91
CA LYS A 145 -7.16 21.50 13.20
C LYS A 145 -5.92 20.61 13.36
N ARG A 146 -4.82 21.03 12.74
CA ARG A 146 -3.53 20.31 12.75
C ARG A 146 -2.43 21.26 13.17
N ASP A 147 -1.37 20.72 13.76
CA ASP A 147 -0.21 21.52 14.11
C ASP A 147 0.37 22.22 12.88
N TYR A 148 0.93 23.41 13.07
CA TYR A 148 1.37 24.31 12.00
C TYR A 148 2.38 23.66 11.03
N GLY A 149 3.20 22.71 11.48
CA GLY A 149 4.17 21.98 10.65
C GLY A 149 3.60 20.82 9.82
N VAL A 150 2.33 20.44 10.04
CA VAL A 150 1.68 19.29 9.38
C VAL A 150 0.72 19.74 8.28
N VAL A 151 0.55 21.06 8.11
CA VAL A 151 -0.30 21.67 7.09
C VAL A 151 0.53 22.37 6.03
N ASN A 152 0.14 22.16 4.79
CA ASN A 152 0.79 22.73 3.62
C ASN A 152 -0.05 23.87 3.10
N TYR A 153 0.57 25.05 3.00
CA TYR A 153 -0.06 26.31 2.60
C TYR A 153 0.09 26.51 1.11
N CYS A 154 -1.00 26.67 0.37
CA CYS A 154 -0.93 26.99 -1.05
C CYS A 154 -0.20 28.33 -1.27
N GLY A 155 0.71 28.40 -2.25
CA GLY A 155 1.39 29.65 -2.59
C GLY A 155 0.53 30.68 -3.34
N TYR A 156 -0.68 30.29 -3.75
CA TYR A 156 -1.58 31.07 -4.61
C TYR A 156 -2.96 31.34 -4.01
N CYS A 157 -3.30 30.69 -2.90
CA CYS A 157 -4.57 30.94 -2.22
C CYS A 157 -4.46 30.66 -0.72
N VAL A 158 -5.49 31.02 0.04
CA VAL A 158 -5.51 30.88 1.51
C VAL A 158 -5.75 29.45 2.01
N LEU A 159 -5.91 28.48 1.11
CA LEU A 159 -6.23 27.10 1.50
C LEU A 159 -5.02 26.32 1.99
N LYS A 160 -5.31 25.42 2.93
CA LYS A 160 -4.31 24.64 3.65
C LYS A 160 -4.72 23.18 3.68
N PHE A 161 -3.77 22.28 3.47
CA PHE A 161 -4.03 20.84 3.38
C PHE A 161 -3.07 20.07 4.28
N CYS A 162 -3.60 19.14 5.08
CA CYS A 162 -2.74 18.24 5.84
C CYS A 162 -2.20 17.11 4.96
N ASP A 163 -1.01 16.61 5.31
CA ASP A 163 -0.32 15.52 4.60
C ASP A 163 -1.23 14.32 4.34
N ARG A 164 -1.99 13.90 5.36
CA ARG A 164 -2.97 12.80 5.26
C ARG A 164 -4.00 13.01 4.16
N CYS A 165 -4.53 14.23 4.02
CA CYS A 165 -5.53 14.52 3.00
C CYS A 165 -4.91 14.57 1.61
N LEU A 166 -3.69 15.09 1.49
CA LEU A 166 -2.95 15.08 0.22
C LEU A 166 -2.74 13.64 -0.26
N VAL A 167 -2.14 12.79 0.56
CA VAL A 167 -1.85 11.39 0.21
C VAL A 167 -3.14 10.60 -0.04
N ARG A 168 -4.13 10.67 0.85
CA ARG A 168 -5.33 9.81 0.75
C ARG A 168 -6.30 10.23 -0.36
N LYS A 169 -6.42 11.53 -0.66
CA LYS A 169 -7.40 12.02 -1.65
C LYS A 169 -6.79 12.30 -3.01
N TYR A 170 -5.51 12.67 -3.06
CA TYR A 170 -4.83 13.11 -4.27
C TYR A 170 -3.59 12.27 -4.61
N GLY A 171 -3.21 11.33 -3.74
CA GLY A 171 -2.08 10.42 -3.94
C GLY A 171 -0.73 11.00 -3.52
N THR A 172 0.28 10.14 -3.56
CA THR A 172 1.69 10.48 -3.29
C THR A 172 2.24 11.58 -4.21
N PRO A 173 1.94 11.63 -5.52
CA PRO A 173 2.49 12.67 -6.40
C PRO A 173 2.15 14.10 -5.94
N MET A 174 0.95 14.31 -5.40
CA MET A 174 0.54 15.63 -4.88
C MET A 174 1.29 15.98 -3.59
N TYR A 175 1.51 14.99 -2.74
CA TYR A 175 2.30 15.16 -1.52
C TYR A 175 3.77 15.46 -1.85
N ASP A 176 4.35 14.73 -2.81
CA ASP A 176 5.73 14.94 -3.25
C ASP A 176 5.93 16.30 -3.90
N ALA A 177 4.97 16.77 -4.71
CA ALA A 177 5.02 18.10 -5.32
C ALA A 177 5.11 19.21 -4.26
N VAL A 178 4.39 19.06 -3.15
CA VAL A 178 4.43 20.00 -2.03
C VAL A 178 5.80 19.97 -1.34
N LYS A 179 6.34 18.78 -1.07
CA LYS A 179 7.65 18.65 -0.41
C LYS A 179 8.79 19.15 -1.29
N LYS A 180 8.74 18.88 -2.60
CA LYS A 180 9.68 19.43 -3.59
C LYS A 180 9.63 20.95 -3.65
N ALA A 181 8.44 21.53 -3.70
CA ALA A 181 8.28 22.98 -3.69
C ALA A 181 8.81 23.59 -2.38
N ALA A 182 8.56 22.96 -1.24
CA ALA A 182 9.12 23.42 0.04
C ALA A 182 10.65 23.37 0.07
N ALA A 183 11.25 22.29 -0.45
CA ALA A 183 12.70 22.13 -0.54
C ALA A 183 13.34 23.18 -1.47
N ASN A 184 12.72 23.44 -2.62
CA ASN A 184 13.19 24.42 -3.60
C ASN A 184 12.80 25.87 -3.26
N LYS A 185 12.10 26.11 -2.14
CA LYS A 185 11.50 27.40 -1.76
C LYS A 185 10.56 27.97 -2.83
N GLU A 186 9.94 27.11 -3.61
CA GLU A 186 8.97 27.43 -4.66
C GLU A 186 7.54 27.45 -4.13
N LYS A 187 6.66 28.17 -4.83
CA LYS A 187 5.22 28.19 -4.54
C LYS A 187 4.55 26.97 -5.17
N TRP A 188 3.91 26.11 -4.37
CA TRP A 188 3.10 25.00 -4.89
C TRP A 188 1.63 25.41 -5.10
N LYS A 189 0.98 24.76 -6.08
CA LYS A 189 -0.45 24.93 -6.39
C LYS A 189 -1.27 23.84 -5.72
N CYS A 190 -2.26 24.23 -4.91
CA CYS A 190 -3.14 23.29 -4.24
C CYS A 190 -4.17 22.62 -5.17
N PRO A 191 -4.80 21.50 -4.75
CA PRO A 191 -5.83 20.82 -5.54
C PRO A 191 -6.97 21.72 -6.02
N LYS A 192 -7.33 22.78 -5.27
CA LYS A 192 -8.34 23.75 -5.72
C LYS A 192 -7.81 24.63 -6.85
N CYS A 193 -6.58 25.13 -6.73
CA CYS A 193 -5.93 25.93 -7.78
C CYS A 193 -5.68 25.12 -9.06
N LEU A 194 -5.52 23.81 -8.91
CA LEU A 194 -5.42 22.85 -10.02
C LEU A 194 -6.79 22.32 -10.50
N SER A 195 -7.91 22.83 -9.95
CA SER A 195 -9.27 22.40 -10.31
C SER A 195 -9.58 20.90 -10.14
N ILE A 196 -8.79 20.18 -9.34
CA ILE A 196 -8.96 18.75 -9.05
C ILE A 196 -9.49 18.49 -7.62
N CYS A 197 -9.71 19.54 -6.83
CA CYS A 197 -10.22 19.38 -5.46
C CYS A 197 -11.58 18.65 -5.48
N VAL A 198 -11.70 17.61 -4.64
CA VAL A 198 -12.89 16.74 -4.54
C VAL A 198 -13.77 17.10 -3.33
N CYS A 199 -13.52 18.23 -2.68
CA CYS A 199 -14.35 18.72 -1.59
C CYS A 199 -15.75 19.09 -2.11
N SER A 200 -16.82 18.83 -1.33
CA SER A 200 -18.20 19.12 -1.74
C SER A 200 -18.40 20.59 -2.08
N GLN A 201 -17.91 21.50 -1.24
CA GLN A 201 -17.99 22.95 -1.49
C GLN A 201 -17.29 23.36 -2.80
N CYS A 202 -16.17 22.70 -3.11
CA CYS A 202 -15.36 22.98 -4.28
C CYS A 202 -16.01 22.46 -5.56
N SER A 203 -16.59 21.25 -5.49
CA SER A 203 -17.26 20.62 -6.62
C SER A 203 -18.57 21.32 -6.96
N HIS A 204 -19.37 21.72 -5.96
CA HIS A 204 -20.58 22.52 -6.16
C HIS A 204 -20.24 23.86 -6.82
N LYS A 205 -19.29 24.62 -6.27
CA LYS A 205 -18.88 25.92 -6.84
C LYS A 205 -18.30 25.82 -8.25
N ARG A 206 -17.69 24.69 -8.60
CA ARG A 206 -17.19 24.45 -9.98
C ARG A 206 -18.36 24.25 -10.95
N ARG A 207 -19.41 23.53 -10.54
CA ARG A 207 -20.61 23.31 -11.37
C ARG A 207 -21.37 24.60 -11.63
N GLU A 208 -21.46 25.47 -10.62
CA GLU A 208 -22.13 26.78 -10.76
C GLU A 208 -21.42 27.73 -11.73
N LYS A 209 -20.09 27.69 -11.80
CA LYS A 209 -19.30 28.54 -12.71
C LYS A 209 -19.24 28.07 -14.16
N GLY A 210 -19.64 26.81 -14.41
CA GLY A 210 -19.68 26.24 -15.76
C GLY A 210 -21.06 26.31 -16.41
N ARG A 211 -22.02 26.99 -15.77
CA ARG A 211 -23.36 27.29 -16.26
C ARG A 211 -23.43 28.77 -16.61
#